data_AF-A0A7C7GIZ3-F1
#
_entry.id   AF-A0A7C7GIZ3-F1
#
_cell.length_a   1.000
_cell.length_b   1.000
_cell.length_c   1.000
_cell.angle_alpha   90.00
_cell.angle_beta   90.00
_cell.angle_gamma   90.00
#
_symmetry.space_group_name_H-M   'P 1'
#
loop_
_entity.id
_entity.type
_entity.pdbx_description
1 polymer ?
#
loop_
_entity_poly.entity_id
_entity_poly.type
_entity_poly.pdbx_seq_one_letter_code
_entity_poly.pdbx_strand_id
1 'polypeptide(L)'
;MNYVPGGSAQYGLALTKFDEDGTKHRFRYGFIGSSDNHQAAAGSGYKEIFATSVDGSGPTSEFKDKVLHMERVYLGDEYESPIWKAYSADDIPVAFDINELRLGFNVIEWARQRGFYTTGGMAAVHSEGRSKEQIWEALKRHETYATSGPRILLWFNLVNDGSSKDVTKPMGSTVTLKHDPTFEVKAMGSFKQKPGCPEDAYRALGEERVHQLCYDECYYPSDERNKITRIEVVRVLPQVYEDQPVDERIQDAWKTHYCDTTQTGCSYTFTDNEYSDLKTDVSYYVRAIEEPSLQINVKGAHCADHDSAEGHAHGGCQKFKLCTQDWKNPRDFDMCASMDEPRAWSSPIYVDYSSY
;
A
#
# COMPACT_ATOMS: atom_id res chain seq x y z
N MET A 1 -12.65 3.25 -8.41
CA MET A 1 -12.19 2.06 -7.65
C MET A 1 -13.10 1.88 -6.46
N ASN A 2 -13.79 0.74 -6.37
CA ASN A 2 -14.50 0.35 -5.17
C ASN A 2 -13.54 -0.54 -4.37
N TYR A 3 -13.29 -0.21 -3.09
CA TYR A 3 -12.55 -1.11 -2.22
C TYR A 3 -13.35 -2.41 -2.06
N VAL A 4 -12.71 -3.54 -2.35
CA VAL A 4 -13.31 -4.87 -2.17
C VAL A 4 -12.63 -5.48 -0.95
N PRO A 5 -13.29 -5.57 0.22
CA PRO A 5 -12.66 -6.11 1.43
C PRO A 5 -12.07 -7.51 1.25
N GLY A 6 -12.72 -8.35 0.44
CA GLY A 6 -12.23 -9.68 0.05
C GLY A 6 -10.99 -9.69 -0.86
N GLY A 7 -10.53 -8.52 -1.32
CA GLY A 7 -9.30 -8.37 -2.11
C GLY A 7 -8.08 -7.97 -1.29
N SER A 8 -8.21 -7.83 0.04
CA SER A 8 -7.08 -7.47 0.91
C SER A 8 -6.08 -8.62 1.07
N ALA A 9 -4.80 -8.29 1.25
CA ALA A 9 -3.77 -9.30 1.52
C ALA A 9 -4.05 -10.10 2.80
N GLN A 10 -4.58 -9.46 3.84
CA GLN A 10 -4.95 -10.12 5.10
C GLN A 10 -6.08 -11.12 4.91
N TYR A 11 -7.10 -10.78 4.12
CA TYR A 11 -8.16 -11.72 3.74
C TYR A 11 -7.56 -12.95 3.06
N GLY A 12 -6.71 -12.74 2.04
CA GLY A 12 -6.02 -13.84 1.35
C GLY A 12 -5.15 -14.70 2.28
N LEU A 13 -4.47 -14.11 3.27
CA LEU A 13 -3.69 -14.86 4.27
C LEU A 13 -4.56 -15.68 5.23
N ALA A 14 -5.77 -15.20 5.54
CA ALA A 14 -6.72 -15.90 6.42
C ALA A 14 -7.47 -17.03 5.70
N LEU A 15 -7.63 -16.95 4.37
CA LEU A 15 -8.33 -17.96 3.59
C LEU A 15 -7.62 -19.33 3.60
N THR A 16 -8.41 -20.39 3.76
CA THR A 16 -7.98 -21.77 3.54
C THR A 16 -8.85 -22.40 2.47
N LYS A 17 -8.23 -22.97 1.44
CA LYS A 17 -8.91 -23.89 0.52
C LYS A 17 -8.93 -25.27 1.16
N PHE A 18 -10.12 -25.82 1.36
CA PHE A 18 -10.34 -27.17 1.85
C PHE A 18 -10.66 -28.06 0.65
N ASP A 19 -9.80 -29.05 0.37
CA ASP A 19 -10.00 -30.00 -0.73
C ASP A 19 -10.72 -31.27 -0.23
N GLU A 20 -11.42 -31.95 -1.13
CA GLU A 20 -12.21 -33.16 -0.81
C GLU A 20 -11.36 -34.31 -0.25
N ASP A 21 -10.06 -34.33 -0.59
CA ASP A 21 -9.07 -35.30 -0.08
C ASP A 21 -8.57 -34.98 1.34
N GLY A 22 -9.08 -33.88 1.94
CA GLY A 22 -8.71 -33.40 3.27
C GLY A 22 -7.47 -32.52 3.30
N THR A 23 -6.84 -32.25 2.15
CA THR A 23 -5.71 -31.32 2.09
C THR A 23 -6.16 -29.87 2.23
N LYS A 24 -5.24 -29.03 2.71
CA LYS A 24 -5.47 -27.60 2.96
C LYS A 24 -4.44 -26.78 2.20
N HIS A 25 -4.90 -25.86 1.37
CA HIS A 25 -4.03 -24.96 0.62
C HIS A 25 -4.24 -23.53 1.07
N ARG A 26 -3.13 -22.80 1.21
CA ARG A 26 -3.13 -21.41 1.67
C ARG A 26 -2.17 -20.58 0.83
N PHE A 27 -2.43 -19.28 0.78
CA PHE A 27 -1.53 -18.36 0.13
C PHE A 27 -0.27 -18.10 0.96
N ARG A 28 0.87 -18.08 0.28
CA ARG A 28 2.17 -17.68 0.84
C ARG A 28 2.73 -16.53 0.03
N TYR A 29 2.23 -15.34 0.32
CA TYR A 29 2.60 -14.10 -0.36
C TYR A 29 3.96 -13.57 0.08
N GLY A 30 4.66 -12.93 -0.85
CA GLY A 30 5.64 -11.89 -0.55
C GLY A 30 5.00 -10.52 -0.74
N PHE A 31 5.26 -9.59 0.16
CA PHE A 31 4.75 -8.22 0.07
C PHE A 31 5.76 -7.34 -0.67
N ILE A 32 5.26 -6.58 -1.64
CA ILE A 32 6.00 -5.59 -2.42
C ILE A 32 5.16 -4.34 -2.59
N GLY A 33 5.81 -3.17 -2.60
CA GLY A 33 5.19 -1.92 -3.02
C GLY A 33 5.35 -1.72 -4.53
N SER A 34 4.45 -0.95 -5.14
CA SER A 34 4.58 -0.56 -6.55
C SER A 34 4.67 0.95 -6.66
N SER A 35 5.70 1.41 -7.39
CA SER A 35 5.88 2.82 -7.75
C SER A 35 5.37 3.10 -9.16
N ASP A 36 4.67 2.13 -9.76
CA ASP A 36 4.22 2.23 -11.15
C ASP A 36 3.31 3.44 -11.33
N ASN A 37 3.64 4.23 -12.34
CA ASN A 37 2.78 5.27 -12.87
C ASN A 37 2.78 5.12 -14.39
N HIS A 38 1.62 5.29 -15.03
CA HIS A 38 1.50 5.21 -16.49
C HIS A 38 2.18 6.37 -17.24
N GLN A 39 3.01 7.18 -16.56
CA GLN A 39 3.77 8.28 -17.15
C GLN A 39 5.24 7.94 -17.38
N ALA A 40 5.70 6.74 -16.98
CA ALA A 40 7.11 6.34 -17.01
C ALA A 40 8.04 7.35 -16.30
N ALA A 41 7.49 8.08 -15.33
CA ALA A 41 8.22 9.06 -14.53
C ALA A 41 8.83 8.36 -13.29
N ALA A 42 9.94 8.90 -12.78
CA ALA A 42 10.53 8.38 -11.55
C ALA A 42 9.51 8.44 -10.39
N GLY A 43 9.54 7.43 -9.50
CA GLY A 43 8.56 7.28 -8.42
C GLY A 43 8.41 8.53 -7.55
N SER A 44 7.17 8.81 -7.13
CA SER A 44 6.77 10.01 -6.38
C SER A 44 6.84 9.88 -4.86
N GLY A 45 7.04 8.67 -4.34
CA GLY A 45 6.82 8.36 -2.92
C GLY A 45 7.81 8.94 -1.91
N TYR A 46 8.82 9.71 -2.32
CA TYR A 46 9.82 10.27 -1.38
C TYR A 46 9.75 11.80 -1.25
N LYS A 47 9.05 12.48 -2.16
CA LYS A 47 8.80 13.94 -2.12
C LYS A 47 7.38 14.20 -2.59
N GLU A 48 6.58 14.75 -1.68
CA GLU A 48 5.16 14.92 -1.90
C GLU A 48 4.90 16.30 -2.52
N ILE A 49 5.43 16.45 -3.74
CA ILE A 49 5.21 17.61 -4.60
C ILE A 49 4.07 17.34 -5.57
N PHE A 50 3.22 18.33 -5.79
CA PHE A 50 2.01 18.21 -6.61
C PHE A 50 2.26 18.30 -8.12
N ALA A 51 3.29 17.60 -8.61
CA ALA A 51 3.51 17.40 -10.04
C ALA A 51 2.62 16.26 -10.58
N THR A 52 2.71 15.93 -11.86
CA THR A 52 1.97 14.85 -12.54
C THR A 52 2.40 13.43 -12.09
N SER A 53 3.09 13.32 -10.96
CA SER A 53 3.82 12.13 -10.52
C SER A 53 2.96 11.06 -9.82
N VAL A 54 1.64 11.28 -9.78
CA VAL A 54 0.62 10.31 -9.35
C VAL A 54 -0.24 9.98 -10.55
N ASP A 55 -0.74 8.76 -10.64
CA ASP A 55 -1.48 8.26 -11.79
C ASP A 55 -2.91 8.82 -11.93
N GLY A 56 -3.56 8.58 -13.07
CA GLY A 56 -4.98 8.86 -13.26
C GLY A 56 -5.32 10.35 -13.25
N SER A 57 -4.53 11.19 -13.94
CA SER A 57 -4.80 12.63 -14.06
C SER A 57 -6.11 12.99 -14.76
N GLY A 58 -6.82 12.01 -15.32
CA GLY A 58 -8.08 12.24 -16.02
C GLY A 58 -7.94 13.04 -17.32
N PRO A 59 -9.08 13.40 -17.96
CA PRO A 59 -9.10 14.15 -19.20
C PRO A 59 -8.67 15.61 -19.00
N THR A 60 -7.76 16.08 -19.86
CA THR A 60 -7.22 17.46 -19.79
C THR A 60 -8.14 18.53 -20.36
N SER A 61 -9.27 18.15 -20.99
CA SER A 61 -10.25 19.09 -21.54
C SER A 61 -11.62 18.44 -21.66
N GLU A 62 -12.67 19.26 -21.70
CA GLU A 62 -14.06 18.82 -21.92
C GLU A 62 -14.21 17.98 -23.20
N PHE A 63 -13.52 18.36 -24.28
CA PHE A 63 -13.57 17.59 -25.52
C PHE A 63 -13.01 16.18 -25.35
N LYS A 64 -11.85 16.04 -24.71
CA LYS A 64 -11.25 14.71 -24.44
C LYS A 64 -12.12 13.89 -23.51
N ASP A 65 -12.72 14.52 -22.51
CA ASP A 65 -13.66 13.89 -21.59
C ASP A 65 -14.87 13.31 -22.35
N LYS A 66 -15.51 14.10 -23.22
CA LYS A 66 -16.60 13.64 -24.09
C LYS A 66 -16.18 12.48 -24.99
N VAL A 67 -15.00 12.54 -25.58
CA VAL A 67 -14.49 11.48 -26.47
C VAL A 67 -14.25 10.18 -25.70
N LEU A 68 -13.65 10.24 -24.51
CA LEU A 68 -13.37 9.07 -23.68
C LEU A 68 -14.64 8.38 -23.17
N HIS A 69 -15.70 9.17 -22.94
CA HIS A 69 -16.98 8.67 -22.47
C HIS A 69 -18.02 8.49 -23.59
N MET A 70 -17.64 8.60 -24.87
CA MET A 70 -18.56 8.30 -25.97
C MET A 70 -19.05 6.85 -25.90
N GLU A 71 -20.33 6.68 -26.23
CA GLU A 71 -20.95 5.36 -26.36
C GLU A 71 -20.18 4.50 -27.38
N ARG A 72 -19.75 3.33 -26.94
CA ARG A 72 -19.11 2.35 -27.83
C ARG A 72 -20.19 1.63 -28.61
N VAL A 73 -20.31 1.97 -29.90
CA VAL A 73 -21.18 1.24 -30.83
C VAL A 73 -20.51 -0.08 -31.19
N TYR A 74 -21.13 -1.19 -30.80
CA TYR A 74 -20.70 -2.52 -31.20
C TYR A 74 -21.54 -2.97 -32.40
N LEU A 75 -20.89 -3.40 -33.48
CA LEU A 75 -21.56 -3.94 -34.65
C LEU A 75 -22.17 -5.30 -34.32
N GLY A 76 -23.49 -5.42 -34.37
CA GLY A 76 -24.22 -6.70 -34.31
C GLY A 76 -24.88 -7.05 -32.97
N ASP A 77 -24.77 -6.19 -31.95
CA ASP A 77 -25.40 -6.42 -30.64
C ASP A 77 -26.33 -5.25 -30.25
N GLU A 78 -27.54 -5.55 -29.78
CA GLU A 78 -28.38 -4.61 -29.02
C GLU A 78 -27.82 -4.48 -27.59
N TYR A 79 -26.64 -3.87 -27.46
CA TYR A 79 -26.11 -3.50 -26.15
C TYR A 79 -26.58 -2.09 -25.78
N GLU A 80 -27.56 -1.99 -24.88
CA GLU A 80 -27.83 -0.72 -24.19
C GLU A 80 -26.89 -0.57 -23.00
N SER A 81 -26.01 0.43 -23.03
CA SER A 81 -25.14 0.70 -21.88
C SER A 81 -25.95 1.29 -20.73
N PRO A 82 -25.96 0.68 -19.53
CA PRO A 82 -26.68 1.22 -18.37
C PRO A 82 -26.08 2.56 -17.89
N ILE A 83 -24.85 2.87 -18.30
CA ILE A 83 -24.09 4.06 -17.89
C ILE A 83 -24.39 5.26 -18.78
N TRP A 84 -24.75 5.04 -20.05
CA TRP A 84 -24.98 6.13 -21.01
C TRP A 84 -26.29 6.91 -20.73
N LYS A 85 -27.31 6.24 -20.18
CA LYS A 85 -28.53 6.92 -19.69
C LYS A 85 -28.26 7.83 -18.46
N ALA A 86 -27.07 7.72 -17.85
CA ALA A 86 -26.63 8.49 -16.69
C ALA A 86 -25.45 9.43 -17.00
N TYR A 87 -25.38 10.00 -18.21
CA TYR A 87 -24.37 11.02 -18.52
C TYR A 87 -24.63 12.35 -17.79
N SER A 88 -24.33 12.37 -16.49
CA SER A 88 -23.58 13.45 -15.89
C SER A 88 -22.67 12.82 -14.85
N ALA A 89 -21.36 13.05 -14.97
CA ALA A 89 -20.47 12.98 -13.84
C ALA A 89 -20.81 14.13 -12.88
N ASP A 90 -22.02 14.05 -12.32
CA ASP A 90 -22.34 14.51 -10.99
C ASP A 90 -22.01 13.35 -10.05
N ASP A 91 -21.72 13.71 -8.83
CA ASP A 91 -21.20 12.93 -7.73
C ASP A 91 -22.21 11.89 -7.16
N ILE A 92 -23.05 11.34 -8.05
CA ILE A 92 -24.13 10.39 -7.78
C ILE A 92 -23.62 8.96 -8.04
N PRO A 93 -23.53 8.10 -7.02
CA PRO A 93 -23.15 6.71 -7.19
C PRO A 93 -24.13 5.96 -8.10
N VAL A 94 -23.64 5.38 -9.20
CA VAL A 94 -24.44 4.50 -10.06
C VAL A 94 -24.14 3.04 -9.70
N ALA A 95 -25.14 2.33 -9.20
CA ALA A 95 -25.05 0.88 -9.00
C ALA A 95 -25.25 0.18 -10.35
N PHE A 96 -24.35 -0.74 -10.69
CA PHE A 96 -24.40 -1.49 -11.94
C PHE A 96 -24.09 -2.98 -11.71
N ASP A 97 -24.76 -3.88 -12.43
CA ASP A 97 -24.44 -5.31 -12.43
C ASP A 97 -23.21 -5.54 -13.29
N ILE A 98 -22.13 -6.04 -12.68
CA ILE A 98 -20.83 -6.30 -13.33
C ILE A 98 -20.98 -7.20 -14.57
N ASN A 99 -21.97 -8.11 -14.60
CA ASN A 99 -22.24 -8.99 -15.73
C ASN A 99 -22.85 -8.26 -16.93
N GLU A 100 -23.46 -7.09 -16.71
CA GLU A 100 -24.09 -6.27 -17.74
C GLU A 100 -23.19 -5.12 -18.23
N LEU A 101 -22.01 -4.91 -17.62
CA LEU A 101 -21.05 -3.92 -18.13
C LEU A 101 -20.17 -4.51 -19.23
N ARG A 102 -20.10 -3.77 -20.33
CA ARG A 102 -18.95 -3.84 -21.23
C ARG A 102 -17.88 -2.88 -20.73
N LEU A 103 -16.77 -3.44 -20.26
CA LEU A 103 -15.63 -2.67 -19.78
C LEU A 103 -15.05 -1.79 -20.90
N GLY A 104 -14.97 -0.49 -20.64
CA GLY A 104 -14.45 0.53 -21.55
C GLY A 104 -14.08 1.82 -20.82
N PHE A 105 -13.41 2.76 -21.50
CA PHE A 105 -13.04 4.05 -20.89
C PHE A 105 -14.26 4.86 -20.43
N ASN A 106 -15.43 4.61 -21.01
CA ASN A 106 -16.70 5.27 -20.70
C ASN A 106 -17.29 4.90 -19.32
N VAL A 107 -16.74 3.89 -18.65
CA VAL A 107 -17.20 3.45 -17.32
C VAL A 107 -16.21 3.83 -16.21
N ILE A 108 -15.14 4.56 -16.55
CA ILE A 108 -14.09 4.95 -15.61
C ILE A 108 -14.45 6.28 -14.92
N GLU A 109 -14.66 6.21 -13.61
CA GLU A 109 -14.82 7.40 -12.77
C GLU A 109 -13.45 8.06 -12.49
N TRP A 110 -12.93 8.87 -13.43
CA TRP A 110 -11.59 9.48 -13.33
C TRP A 110 -11.38 10.30 -12.05
N ALA A 111 -12.35 11.14 -11.71
CA ALA A 111 -12.32 11.96 -10.49
C ALA A 111 -12.16 11.10 -9.23
N ARG A 112 -12.93 10.01 -9.15
CA ARG A 112 -12.87 9.08 -8.03
C ARG A 112 -11.58 8.29 -8.03
N GLN A 113 -11.17 7.75 -9.18
CA GLN A 113 -9.92 7.01 -9.31
C GLN A 113 -8.73 7.84 -8.84
N ARG A 114 -8.67 9.11 -9.27
CA ARG A 114 -7.63 10.05 -8.86
C ARG A 114 -7.63 10.31 -7.35
N GLY A 115 -8.80 10.57 -6.76
CA GLY A 115 -8.91 10.86 -5.33
C GLY A 115 -8.44 9.75 -4.40
N PHE A 116 -8.27 8.53 -4.91
CA PHE A 116 -7.76 7.37 -4.16
C PHE A 116 -6.38 6.89 -4.63
N TYR A 117 -5.76 7.53 -5.62
CA TYR A 117 -4.36 7.27 -5.96
C TYR A 117 -3.44 8.10 -5.09
N THR A 118 -2.68 7.43 -4.22
CA THR A 118 -1.62 8.03 -3.41
C THR A 118 -0.31 8.05 -4.17
N THR A 119 0.74 8.61 -3.57
CA THR A 119 2.09 8.41 -4.09
C THR A 119 2.46 6.93 -4.11
N GLY A 120 3.32 6.58 -5.08
CA GLY A 120 3.68 5.20 -5.36
C GLY A 120 4.56 4.62 -4.27
N GLY A 121 4.25 3.40 -3.84
CA GLY A 121 5.07 2.63 -2.91
C GLY A 121 6.36 2.14 -3.54
N MET A 122 7.26 1.52 -2.76
CA MET A 122 8.43 0.84 -3.34
C MET A 122 8.53 -0.60 -2.86
N ALA A 123 8.99 -1.46 -3.76
CA ALA A 123 9.51 -2.78 -3.42
C ALA A 123 10.94 -2.65 -2.90
N ALA A 124 11.20 -3.23 -1.74
CA ALA A 124 12.52 -3.41 -1.20
C ALA A 124 12.81 -4.89 -1.00
N VAL A 125 14.09 -5.25 -1.08
CA VAL A 125 14.54 -6.64 -1.07
C VAL A 125 15.83 -6.78 -0.27
N HIS A 126 15.92 -7.82 0.54
CA HIS A 126 17.15 -8.23 1.19
C HIS A 126 17.88 -9.20 0.28
N SER A 127 18.92 -8.72 -0.39
CA SER A 127 19.73 -9.53 -1.29
C SER A 127 21.16 -9.65 -0.78
N GLU A 128 21.80 -10.79 -1.06
CA GLU A 128 23.22 -11.02 -0.76
C GLU A 128 24.15 -10.13 -1.59
N GLY A 129 23.65 -9.53 -2.68
CA GLY A 129 24.42 -8.62 -3.50
C GLY A 129 23.54 -7.76 -4.40
N ARG A 130 24.17 -7.16 -5.41
CA ARG A 130 23.53 -6.15 -6.29
C ARG A 130 23.36 -6.65 -7.72
N SER A 131 23.67 -7.92 -8.01
CA SER A 131 23.43 -8.49 -9.33
C SER A 131 21.93 -8.70 -9.55
N LYS A 132 21.51 -8.68 -10.82
CA LYS A 132 20.11 -8.94 -11.20
C LYS A 132 19.66 -10.31 -10.69
N GLU A 133 20.52 -11.30 -10.79
CA GLU A 133 20.29 -12.68 -10.36
C GLU A 133 20.09 -12.71 -8.84
N GLN A 134 20.99 -12.10 -8.07
CA GLN A 134 20.89 -12.08 -6.60
C GLN A 134 19.63 -11.35 -6.12
N ILE A 135 19.23 -10.26 -6.78
CA ILE A 135 17.98 -9.54 -6.50
C ILE A 135 16.78 -10.42 -6.84
N TRP A 136 16.81 -11.08 -8.00
CA TRP A 136 15.73 -11.98 -8.44
C TRP A 136 15.56 -13.19 -7.53
N GLU A 137 16.66 -13.80 -7.08
CA GLU A 137 16.61 -14.91 -6.12
C GLU A 137 15.99 -14.47 -4.80
N ALA A 138 16.33 -13.29 -4.29
CA ALA A 138 15.73 -12.77 -3.06
C ALA A 138 14.23 -12.46 -3.21
N LEU A 139 13.80 -11.93 -4.37
CA LEU A 139 12.37 -11.79 -4.70
C LEU A 139 11.65 -13.15 -4.68
N LYS A 140 12.25 -14.19 -5.28
CA LYS A 140 11.68 -15.56 -5.27
C LYS A 140 11.61 -16.18 -3.87
N ARG A 141 12.53 -15.82 -2.97
CA ARG A 141 12.49 -16.23 -1.56
C ARG A 141 11.54 -15.38 -0.70
N HIS A 142 10.87 -14.38 -1.29
CA HIS A 142 10.01 -13.44 -0.60
C HIS A 142 10.72 -12.64 0.52
N GLU A 143 12.05 -12.48 0.44
CA GLU A 143 12.85 -11.66 1.35
C GLU A 143 12.68 -10.18 1.01
N THR A 144 11.41 -9.75 0.99
CA THR A 144 10.94 -8.47 0.47
C THR A 144 10.11 -7.75 1.50
N TYR A 145 10.02 -6.43 1.33
CA TYR A 145 9.05 -5.62 2.06
C TYR A 145 8.55 -4.49 1.16
N ALA A 146 7.34 -4.03 1.48
CA ALA A 146 6.72 -2.90 0.81
C ALA A 146 6.95 -1.63 1.62
N THR A 147 7.02 -0.48 0.96
CA THR A 147 6.93 0.84 1.60
C THR A 147 5.81 1.65 0.95
N SER A 148 5.22 2.58 1.69
CA SER A 148 4.21 3.51 1.17
C SER A 148 4.81 4.58 0.25
N GLY A 149 6.13 4.56 0.01
CA GLY A 149 6.81 5.50 -0.87
C GLY A 149 8.20 5.88 -0.37
N PRO A 150 8.35 6.29 0.90
CA PRO A 150 9.65 6.65 1.42
C PRO A 150 10.57 5.44 1.58
N ARG A 151 11.89 5.65 1.45
CA ARG A 151 12.92 4.59 1.57
C ARG A 151 13.17 4.19 3.03
N ILE A 152 12.12 3.76 3.72
CA ILE A 152 12.16 3.18 5.06
C ILE A 152 12.89 1.84 4.96
N LEU A 153 13.72 1.51 5.96
CA LEU A 153 14.39 0.23 6.05
C LEU A 153 13.72 -0.63 7.12
N LEU A 154 13.48 -1.90 6.81
CA LEU A 154 12.76 -2.82 7.69
C LEU A 154 13.38 -4.22 7.64
N TRP A 155 13.64 -4.79 8.80
CA TRP A 155 14.01 -6.19 9.01
C TRP A 155 13.05 -6.83 9.98
N PHE A 156 12.63 -8.04 9.66
CA PHE A 156 11.78 -8.88 10.50
C PHE A 156 12.31 -10.30 10.41
N ASN A 157 12.75 -10.83 11.54
CA ASN A 157 13.37 -12.14 11.63
C ASN A 157 12.73 -12.93 12.78
N LEU A 158 12.50 -14.21 12.56
CA LEU A 158 12.34 -15.17 13.63
C LEU A 158 13.73 -15.49 14.20
N VAL A 159 13.90 -15.42 15.52
CA VAL A 159 15.18 -15.61 16.22
C VAL A 159 15.25 -16.89 17.06
N ASN A 160 14.14 -17.61 17.19
CA ASN A 160 14.07 -18.88 17.90
C ASN A 160 13.32 -19.90 17.03
N ASP A 161 14.01 -20.97 16.61
CA ASP A 161 13.41 -22.08 15.85
C ASP A 161 13.02 -23.28 16.72
N GLY A 162 12.95 -23.11 18.04
CA GLY A 162 12.58 -24.15 18.99
C GLY A 162 13.66 -25.19 19.28
N SER A 163 14.81 -25.15 18.59
CA SER A 163 15.91 -26.12 18.78
C SER A 163 17.28 -25.49 19.01
N SER A 164 17.52 -24.29 18.49
CA SER A 164 18.76 -23.54 18.71
C SER A 164 18.52 -22.03 18.74
N LYS A 165 19.28 -21.31 19.57
CA LYS A 165 19.23 -19.84 19.66
C LYS A 165 19.93 -19.12 18.49
N ASP A 166 20.58 -19.88 17.60
CA ASP A 166 21.48 -19.33 16.58
C ASP A 166 20.88 -19.32 15.16
N VAL A 167 19.66 -19.83 14.97
CA VAL A 167 19.02 -19.85 13.65
C VAL A 167 18.03 -18.70 13.51
N THR A 168 18.48 -17.65 12.80
CA THR A 168 17.60 -16.56 12.32
C THR A 168 16.95 -16.92 11.00
N LYS A 169 15.63 -16.76 10.89
CA LYS A 169 14.87 -16.90 9.63
C LYS A 169 14.25 -15.56 9.22
N PRO A 170 14.54 -15.04 8.02
CA PRO A 170 14.04 -13.72 7.60
C PRO A 170 12.57 -13.74 7.18
N MET A 171 11.98 -12.55 7.07
CA MET A 171 10.70 -12.33 6.38
C MET A 171 10.63 -13.08 5.05
N GLY A 172 9.45 -13.64 4.72
CA GLY A 172 9.25 -14.53 3.58
C GLY A 172 9.47 -16.01 3.88
N SER A 173 10.12 -16.34 5.01
CA SER A 173 10.37 -17.73 5.39
C SER A 173 9.08 -18.47 5.79
N THR A 174 9.06 -19.77 5.51
CA THR A 174 8.17 -20.71 6.20
C THR A 174 8.98 -21.57 7.15
N VAL A 175 8.53 -21.69 8.38
CA VAL A 175 9.12 -22.53 9.41
C VAL A 175 8.06 -23.46 10.01
N THR A 176 8.51 -24.53 10.64
CA THR A 176 7.66 -25.44 11.40
C THR A 176 8.10 -25.42 12.86
N LEU A 177 7.18 -25.06 13.77
CA LEU A 177 7.48 -24.92 15.21
C LEU A 177 6.42 -25.58 16.08
N LYS A 178 6.85 -25.98 17.28
CA LYS A 178 5.98 -26.49 18.34
C LYS A 178 5.87 -25.53 19.54
N HIS A 179 6.91 -24.73 19.73
CA HIS A 179 7.05 -23.80 20.84
C HIS A 179 6.81 -22.36 20.37
N ASP A 180 6.61 -21.47 21.34
CA ASP A 180 6.28 -20.07 21.11
C ASP A 180 7.37 -19.35 20.28
N PRO A 181 7.01 -18.79 19.10
CA PRO A 181 7.97 -18.12 18.25
C PRO A 181 8.37 -16.78 18.84
N THR A 182 9.67 -16.47 18.75
CA THR A 182 10.23 -15.16 19.14
C THR A 182 10.80 -14.48 17.92
N PHE A 183 10.46 -13.20 17.75
CA PHE A 183 10.84 -12.41 16.60
C PHE A 183 11.63 -11.17 17.01
N GLU A 184 12.49 -10.72 16.12
CA GLU A 184 13.19 -9.45 16.18
C GLU A 184 12.77 -8.58 14.98
N VAL A 185 12.41 -7.34 15.28
CA VAL A 185 12.15 -6.29 14.31
C VAL A 185 13.24 -5.23 14.45
N LYS A 186 13.77 -4.77 13.32
CA LYS A 186 14.62 -3.58 13.24
C LYS A 186 14.07 -2.68 12.13
N ALA A 187 13.92 -1.40 12.41
CA ALA A 187 13.46 -0.44 11.44
C ALA A 187 14.27 0.86 11.52
N MET A 188 14.48 1.50 10.37
CA MET A 188 15.07 2.83 10.29
C MET A 188 14.26 3.68 9.33
N GLY A 189 13.94 4.90 9.74
CA GLY A 189 13.20 5.82 8.88
C GLY A 189 14.00 6.21 7.64
N SER A 190 13.27 6.68 6.63
CA SER A 190 13.78 7.21 5.39
C SER A 190 14.64 8.46 5.61
N PHE A 191 15.49 8.79 4.64
CA PHE A 191 16.24 10.05 4.71
C PHE A 191 15.33 11.25 4.46
N LYS A 192 15.46 12.30 5.27
CA LYS A 192 14.84 13.60 4.97
C LYS A 192 15.36 14.12 3.65
N GLN A 193 14.45 14.51 2.76
CA GLN A 193 14.81 14.97 1.43
C GLN A 193 15.15 16.46 1.42
N LYS A 194 16.20 16.83 0.69
CA LYS A 194 16.52 18.21 0.33
C LYS A 194 15.67 18.62 -0.89
N PRO A 195 15.34 19.92 -1.03
CA PRO A 195 14.61 20.41 -2.20
C PRO A 195 15.44 20.24 -3.49
N GLY A 196 14.77 20.02 -4.62
CA GLY A 196 15.42 19.96 -5.93
C GLY A 196 16.21 18.67 -6.21
N CYS A 197 16.97 18.66 -7.30
CA CYS A 197 17.89 17.59 -7.65
C CYS A 197 19.33 17.90 -7.23
N PRO A 198 20.18 16.87 -7.01
CA PRO A 198 21.59 17.08 -6.74
C PRO A 198 22.33 17.60 -8.00
N GLU A 199 23.41 18.37 -7.81
CA GLU A 199 24.18 19.02 -8.89
C GLU A 199 24.79 18.05 -9.92
N ASP A 200 25.07 16.81 -9.52
CA ASP A 200 25.49 15.76 -10.44
C ASP A 200 24.39 15.33 -11.42
N ALA A 201 23.12 15.34 -11.01
CA ALA A 201 22.00 15.06 -11.89
C ALA A 201 21.89 16.13 -13.00
N TYR A 202 21.99 17.41 -12.65
CA TYR A 202 21.99 18.51 -13.62
C TYR A 202 23.21 18.45 -14.55
N ARG A 203 24.41 18.17 -14.02
CA ARG A 203 25.61 18.02 -14.85
C ARG A 203 25.55 16.82 -15.80
N ALA A 204 24.91 15.72 -15.39
CA ALA A 204 24.84 14.50 -16.19
C ALA A 204 23.73 14.53 -17.26
N LEU A 205 22.57 15.12 -16.94
CA LEU A 205 21.38 15.07 -17.79
C LEU A 205 21.03 16.42 -18.45
N GLY A 206 21.46 17.54 -17.86
CA GLY A 206 21.02 18.89 -18.22
C GLY A 206 19.65 19.25 -17.62
N GLU A 207 19.39 20.56 -17.47
CA GLU A 207 18.18 21.09 -16.83
C GLU A 207 16.88 20.58 -17.49
N GLU A 208 16.79 20.65 -18.82
CA GLU A 208 15.59 20.24 -19.57
C GLU A 208 15.22 18.77 -19.30
N ARG A 209 16.23 17.89 -19.27
CA ARG A 209 16.01 16.46 -19.07
C ARG A 209 15.68 16.12 -17.62
N VAL A 210 16.30 16.82 -16.67
CA VAL A 210 15.97 16.70 -15.24
C VAL A 210 14.53 17.15 -14.98
N HIS A 211 14.11 18.29 -15.55
CA HIS A 211 12.74 18.76 -15.48
C HIS A 211 11.76 17.73 -16.07
N GLN A 212 12.08 17.17 -17.24
CA GLN A 212 11.22 16.20 -17.91
C GLN A 212 11.06 14.87 -17.15
N LEU A 213 12.15 14.33 -16.58
CA LEU A 213 12.15 13.00 -15.96
C LEU A 213 11.77 13.01 -14.48
N CYS A 214 12.21 14.05 -13.77
CA CYS A 214 12.16 14.11 -12.32
C CYS A 214 11.28 15.26 -11.83
N TYR A 215 10.75 16.10 -12.73
CA TYR A 215 10.05 17.35 -12.35
C TYR A 215 10.89 18.21 -11.42
N ASP A 216 12.21 18.25 -11.68
CA ASP A 216 13.24 18.91 -10.87
C ASP A 216 13.39 18.36 -9.44
N GLU A 217 12.81 17.21 -9.13
CA GLU A 217 12.66 16.74 -7.75
C GLU A 217 13.08 15.28 -7.59
N CYS A 218 14.36 15.07 -7.89
CA CYS A 218 15.06 13.80 -7.77
C CYS A 218 15.16 13.35 -6.31
N TYR A 219 15.47 12.08 -6.11
CA TYR A 219 15.88 11.56 -4.81
C TYR A 219 17.15 12.26 -4.34
N TYR A 220 17.02 13.15 -3.36
CA TYR A 220 18.08 14.01 -2.85
C TYR A 220 18.14 13.92 -1.32
N PRO A 221 18.72 12.84 -0.78
CA PRO A 221 18.75 12.62 0.66
C PRO A 221 19.67 13.61 1.37
N SER A 222 19.26 14.02 2.56
CA SER A 222 20.13 14.63 3.56
C SER A 222 20.82 13.56 4.42
N ASP A 223 21.64 14.01 5.37
CA ASP A 223 22.29 13.13 6.34
C ASP A 223 21.39 12.82 7.56
N GLU A 224 20.18 13.41 7.61
CA GLU A 224 19.19 13.16 8.65
C GLU A 224 18.15 12.15 8.18
N ARG A 225 17.71 11.30 9.11
CA ARG A 225 16.59 10.37 8.90
C ARG A 225 15.35 10.82 9.64
N ASN A 226 14.21 10.50 9.05
CA ASN A 226 12.94 10.51 9.75
C ASN A 226 12.94 9.44 10.85
N LYS A 227 12.11 9.65 11.86
CA LYS A 227 12.02 8.80 13.04
C LYS A 227 10.97 7.72 12.85
N ILE A 228 11.24 6.52 13.36
CA ILE A 228 10.20 5.49 13.50
C ILE A 228 9.46 5.77 14.81
N THR A 229 8.15 5.97 14.76
CA THR A 229 7.32 6.29 15.93
C THR A 229 6.82 5.02 16.61
N ARG A 230 6.46 4.01 15.83
CA ARG A 230 6.00 2.72 16.34
C ARG A 230 6.21 1.57 15.36
N ILE A 231 6.20 0.36 15.91
CA ILE A 231 6.15 -0.90 15.18
C ILE A 231 4.86 -1.61 15.58
N GLU A 232 4.09 -2.02 14.60
CA GLU A 232 2.85 -2.78 14.77
C GLU A 232 3.05 -4.20 14.24
N VAL A 233 2.62 -5.18 15.02
CA VAL A 233 2.65 -6.60 14.65
C VAL A 233 1.25 -7.01 14.26
N VAL A 234 1.12 -7.59 13.08
CA VAL A 234 -0.12 -8.20 12.61
C VAL A 234 0.00 -9.71 12.71
N ARG A 235 -1.03 -10.32 13.30
CA ARG A 235 -1.15 -11.78 13.44
C ARG A 235 -2.37 -12.24 12.65
N VAL A 236 -2.17 -13.15 11.69
CA VAL A 236 -3.24 -13.70 10.87
C VAL A 236 -3.31 -15.20 11.05
N LEU A 237 -4.48 -15.68 11.47
CA LEU A 237 -4.81 -17.07 11.64
C LEU A 237 -5.55 -17.57 10.38
N PRO A 238 -5.31 -18.80 9.93
CA PRO A 238 -6.05 -19.37 8.82
C PRO A 238 -7.46 -19.80 9.25
N GLN A 239 -8.38 -19.93 8.29
CA GLN A 239 -9.65 -20.61 8.49
C GLN A 239 -9.42 -22.09 8.87
N VAL A 240 -10.28 -22.59 9.75
CA VAL A 240 -10.25 -23.97 10.28
C VAL A 240 -11.28 -24.86 9.61
N TYR A 241 -12.40 -24.28 9.16
CA TYR A 241 -13.49 -24.94 8.43
C TYR A 241 -14.04 -24.01 7.34
N GLU A 242 -14.75 -24.59 6.37
CA GLU A 242 -15.38 -23.88 5.26
C GLU A 242 -16.40 -22.84 5.76
N ASP A 243 -16.48 -21.68 5.10
CA ASP A 243 -17.35 -20.56 5.46
C ASP A 243 -17.13 -19.96 6.87
N GLN A 244 -16.02 -20.27 7.55
CA GLN A 244 -15.67 -19.60 8.80
C GLN A 244 -15.50 -18.08 8.57
N PRO A 245 -16.16 -17.22 9.36
CA PRO A 245 -15.90 -15.77 9.32
C PRO A 245 -14.42 -15.44 9.56
N VAL A 246 -13.86 -14.59 8.70
CA VAL A 246 -12.42 -14.27 8.72
C VAL A 246 -12.04 -13.13 9.64
N ASP A 247 -13.00 -12.32 10.09
CA ASP A 247 -12.75 -11.08 10.84
C ASP A 247 -11.96 -11.37 12.13
N GLU A 248 -12.43 -12.33 12.93
CA GLU A 248 -11.76 -12.78 14.15
C GLU A 248 -10.43 -13.50 13.90
N ARG A 249 -10.10 -13.81 12.64
CA ARG A 249 -8.85 -14.46 12.25
C ARG A 249 -7.75 -13.45 11.93
N ILE A 250 -8.07 -12.18 11.74
CA ILE A 250 -7.13 -11.11 11.42
C ILE A 250 -6.99 -10.18 12.61
N GLN A 251 -5.77 -10.05 13.14
CA GLN A 251 -5.48 -9.17 14.29
C GLN A 251 -4.52 -8.06 13.86
N ASP A 252 -5.06 -6.90 13.47
CA ASP A 252 -4.34 -5.72 12.99
C ASP A 252 -4.73 -4.46 13.79
N ALA A 253 -3.93 -3.96 14.74
CA ALA A 253 -2.65 -4.51 15.23
C ALA A 253 -2.86 -5.48 16.40
N TRP A 254 -2.13 -6.60 16.42
CA TRP A 254 -2.11 -7.52 17.56
C TRP A 254 -1.18 -7.03 18.69
N LYS A 255 -0.02 -6.48 18.33
CA LYS A 255 0.88 -5.79 19.28
C LYS A 255 1.33 -4.47 18.69
N THR A 256 1.48 -3.47 19.55
CA THR A 256 2.05 -2.17 19.19
C THR A 256 3.19 -1.84 20.13
N HIS A 257 4.34 -1.49 19.58
CA HIS A 257 5.51 -1.03 20.31
C HIS A 257 5.83 0.41 19.91
N TYR A 258 5.83 1.32 20.88
CA TYR A 258 6.23 2.71 20.68
C TYR A 258 7.74 2.84 20.81
N CYS A 259 8.36 3.43 19.79
CA CYS A 259 9.80 3.55 19.67
C CYS A 259 10.32 4.81 20.38
N ASP A 260 11.55 4.75 20.89
CA ASP A 260 12.26 5.92 21.41
C ASP A 260 12.71 6.82 20.25
N THR A 261 12.04 7.96 20.10
CA THR A 261 12.27 8.93 19.02
C THR A 261 13.52 9.79 19.21
N THR A 262 14.30 9.56 20.27
CA THR A 262 15.62 10.18 20.47
C THR A 262 16.75 9.41 19.79
N GLN A 263 16.54 8.13 19.47
CA GLN A 263 17.53 7.26 18.82
C GLN A 263 17.28 7.18 17.31
N THR A 264 18.35 6.88 16.55
CA THR A 264 18.21 6.62 15.12
C THR A 264 17.80 5.17 14.90
N GLY A 265 16.55 4.97 14.50
CA GLY A 265 15.96 3.65 14.27
C GLY A 265 15.27 3.08 15.50
N CYS A 266 14.70 1.89 15.35
CA CYS A 266 13.95 1.20 16.39
C CYS A 266 14.20 -0.30 16.31
N SER A 267 14.38 -0.94 17.46
CA SER A 267 14.48 -2.40 17.56
C SER A 267 13.52 -2.91 18.62
N TYR A 268 12.82 -3.98 18.28
CA TYR A 268 11.77 -4.56 19.11
C TYR A 268 11.82 -6.08 19.03
N THR A 269 11.78 -6.75 20.17
CA THR A 269 11.72 -8.21 20.27
C THR A 269 10.42 -8.60 20.96
N PHE A 270 9.71 -9.58 20.40
CA PHE A 270 8.46 -10.07 20.97
C PHE A 270 8.30 -11.58 20.78
N THR A 271 7.46 -12.17 21.62
CA THR A 271 7.12 -13.59 21.59
C THR A 271 5.60 -13.74 21.51
N ASP A 272 5.12 -14.73 20.76
CA ASP A 272 3.73 -15.17 20.81
C ASP A 272 3.56 -16.30 21.84
N ASN A 273 3.23 -15.92 23.08
CA ASN A 273 3.04 -16.85 24.18
C ASN A 273 1.73 -17.65 24.09
N GLU A 274 0.86 -17.36 23.11
CA GLU A 274 -0.39 -18.10 22.89
C GLU A 274 -0.23 -19.18 21.81
N TYR A 275 0.88 -19.15 21.05
CA TYR A 275 1.06 -19.99 19.87
C TYR A 275 0.99 -21.49 20.20
N SER A 276 1.72 -21.92 21.23
CA SER A 276 1.75 -23.32 21.65
C SER A 276 0.41 -23.83 22.19
N ASP A 277 -0.43 -22.93 22.74
CA ASP A 277 -1.79 -23.24 23.19
C ASP A 277 -2.80 -23.27 22.03
N LEU A 278 -2.64 -22.38 21.05
CA LEU A 278 -3.52 -22.30 19.87
C LEU A 278 -3.39 -23.53 18.96
N LYS A 279 -2.20 -24.14 18.89
CA LYS A 279 -1.93 -25.36 18.09
C LYS A 279 -2.38 -25.24 16.64
N THR A 280 -2.17 -24.06 16.06
CA THR A 280 -2.61 -23.73 14.71
C THR A 280 -1.52 -22.95 14.01
N ASP A 281 -1.53 -23.00 12.68
CA ASP A 281 -0.56 -22.26 11.88
C ASP A 281 -0.85 -20.77 11.99
N VAL A 282 0.19 -19.93 11.94
CA VAL A 282 0.04 -18.48 12.08
C VAL A 282 0.96 -17.77 11.10
N SER A 283 0.44 -16.71 10.48
CA SER A 283 1.23 -15.78 9.67
C SER A 283 1.46 -14.50 10.47
N TYR A 284 2.72 -14.08 10.57
CA TYR A 284 3.10 -12.83 11.22
C TYR A 284 3.74 -11.90 10.20
N TYR A 285 3.34 -10.64 10.19
CA TYR A 285 4.10 -9.59 9.52
C TYR A 285 4.09 -8.33 10.37
N VAL A 286 5.00 -7.41 10.09
CA VAL A 286 5.13 -6.18 10.86
C VAL A 286 5.00 -4.96 9.97
N ARG A 287 4.50 -3.89 10.57
CA ARG A 287 4.38 -2.57 9.98
C ARG A 287 5.21 -1.58 10.80
N ALA A 288 6.25 -1.00 10.21
CA ALA A 288 6.99 0.09 10.82
C ALA A 288 6.37 1.42 10.38
N ILE A 289 6.08 2.29 11.35
CA ILE A 289 5.44 3.58 11.13
C ILE A 289 6.46 4.69 11.35
N GLU A 290 6.63 5.54 10.34
CA GLU A 290 7.48 6.72 10.37
C GLU A 290 6.71 7.92 10.95
N GLU A 291 7.43 8.95 11.41
CA GLU A 291 6.83 10.19 11.85
C GLU A 291 5.97 10.83 10.74
N PRO A 292 4.89 11.54 11.10
CA PRO A 292 4.01 12.14 10.12
C PRO A 292 4.77 13.01 9.12
N SER A 293 4.52 12.80 7.83
CA SER A 293 4.96 13.66 6.75
C SER A 293 3.77 14.08 5.92
N LEU A 294 3.92 15.15 5.16
CA LEU A 294 2.95 15.46 4.12
C LEU A 294 2.86 14.24 3.18
N GLN A 295 1.67 13.90 2.70
CA GLN A 295 1.41 12.86 1.71
C GLN A 295 0.17 13.20 0.86
N ILE A 296 0.14 12.69 -0.37
CA ILE A 296 -0.90 12.94 -1.37
C ILE A 296 -2.04 11.93 -1.24
N ASN A 297 -3.28 12.42 -1.23
CA ASN A 297 -4.52 11.61 -1.32
C ASN A 297 -4.73 10.56 -0.23
N VAL A 298 -3.99 10.66 0.87
CA VAL A 298 -4.07 9.75 2.02
C VAL A 298 -5.36 9.87 2.84
N LYS A 299 -6.06 11.00 2.75
CA LYS A 299 -7.37 11.24 3.39
C LYS A 299 -8.57 10.95 2.47
N GLY A 300 -8.33 10.64 1.19
CA GLY A 300 -9.38 10.33 0.22
C GLY A 300 -10.37 11.49 0.01
N ALA A 301 -11.64 11.27 0.40
CA ALA A 301 -12.69 12.28 0.32
C ALA A 301 -12.69 13.19 1.55
N HIS A 302 -12.58 14.50 1.34
CA HIS A 302 -12.61 15.50 2.39
C HIS A 302 -14.03 16.07 2.54
N CYS A 303 -14.47 16.30 3.77
CA CYS A 303 -15.68 17.07 4.02
C CYS A 303 -15.33 18.55 4.00
N ALA A 304 -15.81 19.27 2.97
CA ALA A 304 -15.46 20.67 2.73
C ALA A 304 -15.94 21.60 3.86
N ASP A 305 -16.97 21.18 4.61
CA ASP A 305 -17.60 21.99 5.66
C ASP A 305 -17.14 21.60 7.07
N HIS A 306 -16.23 20.62 7.22
CA HIS A 306 -15.90 20.07 8.55
C HIS A 306 -15.17 21.07 9.47
N ASP A 307 -14.55 22.11 8.90
CA ASP A 307 -13.91 23.21 9.63
C ASP A 307 -14.77 24.49 9.67
N SER A 308 -16.01 24.44 9.14
CA SER A 308 -16.94 25.57 9.20
C SER A 308 -17.85 25.45 10.44
N ALA A 309 -18.24 26.59 11.00
CA ALA A 309 -19.19 26.63 12.12
C ALA A 309 -20.53 25.94 11.78
N GLU A 310 -20.87 25.87 10.48
CA GLU A 310 -22.09 25.24 9.96
C GLU A 310 -21.96 23.70 9.90
N GLY A 311 -20.79 23.15 9.55
CA GLY A 311 -20.56 21.70 9.53
C GLY A 311 -20.56 21.07 10.93
N HIS A 312 -20.06 21.79 11.94
CA HIS A 312 -20.13 21.34 13.33
C HIS A 312 -21.57 21.33 13.88
N ALA A 313 -22.44 22.23 13.42
CA ALA A 313 -23.81 22.36 13.92
C ALA A 313 -24.75 21.25 13.44
N HIS A 314 -24.45 20.60 12.30
CA HIS A 314 -25.33 19.62 11.66
C HIS A 314 -24.88 18.16 11.81
N GLY A 315 -23.77 17.88 12.50
CA GLY A 315 -23.32 16.52 12.80
C GLY A 315 -23.03 15.65 11.57
N GLY A 316 -22.81 16.25 10.39
CA GLY A 316 -22.67 15.53 9.14
C GLY A 316 -21.97 16.34 8.04
N CYS A 317 -21.37 15.60 7.11
CA CYS A 317 -20.68 16.11 5.93
C CYS A 317 -21.71 16.55 4.88
N GLN A 318 -21.95 17.85 4.73
CA GLN A 318 -22.93 18.35 3.75
C GLN A 318 -22.37 18.42 2.34
N LYS A 319 -21.08 18.75 2.21
CA LYS A 319 -20.36 18.75 0.94
C LYS A 319 -19.07 17.94 1.05
N PHE A 320 -18.93 16.93 0.20
CA PHE A 320 -17.67 16.22 0.03
C PHE A 320 -16.90 16.80 -1.15
N LYS A 321 -15.57 16.84 -1.02
CA LYS A 321 -14.64 17.27 -2.07
C LYS A 321 -13.59 16.17 -2.21
N LEU A 322 -13.48 15.60 -3.39
CA LEU A 322 -12.41 14.65 -3.74
C LEU A 322 -11.22 15.39 -4.32
N CYS A 323 -10.00 14.98 -3.97
CA CYS A 323 -8.85 15.49 -4.69
C CYS A 323 -8.92 15.04 -6.14
N THR A 324 -9.23 15.96 -7.03
CA THR A 324 -9.36 15.72 -8.46
C THR A 324 -8.36 16.58 -9.22
N GLN A 325 -8.03 16.14 -10.43
CA GLN A 325 -7.13 16.87 -11.35
C GLN A 325 -7.67 16.82 -12.77
N ASP A 326 -8.99 16.89 -12.93
CA ASP A 326 -9.62 16.92 -14.23
C ASP A 326 -9.85 18.37 -14.70
N TRP A 327 -10.35 18.52 -15.93
CA TRP A 327 -10.65 19.83 -16.49
C TRP A 327 -11.75 20.60 -15.75
N LYS A 328 -12.63 19.94 -14.97
CA LYS A 328 -13.72 20.57 -14.18
C LYS A 328 -13.20 21.08 -12.84
N ASN A 329 -12.28 20.34 -12.24
CA ASN A 329 -11.69 20.63 -10.94
C ASN A 329 -10.16 20.68 -11.10
N PRO A 330 -9.62 21.86 -11.46
CA PRO A 330 -8.19 22.02 -11.62
C PRO A 330 -7.46 21.77 -10.31
N ARG A 331 -6.20 21.39 -10.45
CA ARG A 331 -5.29 20.93 -9.41
C ARG A 331 -5.19 21.92 -8.21
N ASP A 332 -5.44 21.41 -7.01
CA ASP A 332 -5.40 22.15 -5.73
C ASP A 332 -4.52 21.39 -4.71
N PHE A 333 -3.31 21.90 -4.43
CA PHE A 333 -2.34 21.21 -3.56
C PHE A 333 -2.81 21.11 -2.12
N ASP A 334 -3.28 22.22 -1.56
CA ASP A 334 -3.69 22.32 -0.15
C ASP A 334 -4.86 21.39 0.16
N MET A 335 -5.70 21.14 -0.85
CA MET A 335 -6.77 20.16 -0.75
C MET A 335 -6.28 18.71 -0.72
N CYS A 336 -5.24 18.40 -1.48
CA CYS A 336 -4.86 17.03 -1.78
C CYS A 336 -3.69 16.50 -0.96
N ALA A 337 -2.93 17.40 -0.33
CA ALA A 337 -1.80 17.08 0.52
C ALA A 337 -2.23 17.17 1.98
N SER A 338 -1.95 16.15 2.76
CA SER A 338 -2.22 16.17 4.20
C SER A 338 -1.19 15.36 4.96
N MET A 339 -1.00 15.68 6.25
CA MET A 339 -0.12 14.90 7.11
C MET A 339 -0.70 13.49 7.30
N ASP A 340 0.11 12.47 7.00
CA ASP A 340 -0.15 11.06 7.29
C ASP A 340 1.17 10.37 7.66
N GLU A 341 1.08 9.16 8.18
CA GLU A 341 2.23 8.40 8.67
C GLU A 341 2.73 7.40 7.61
N PRO A 342 3.92 7.63 7.01
CA PRO A 342 4.49 6.67 6.08
C PRO A 342 4.79 5.34 6.77
N ARG A 343 4.74 4.26 5.99
CA ARG A 343 4.79 2.91 6.54
C ARG A 343 5.53 1.92 5.65
N ALA A 344 6.17 0.95 6.29
CA ALA A 344 6.78 -0.20 5.65
C ALA A 344 6.18 -1.50 6.18
N TRP A 345 5.86 -2.44 5.30
CA TRP A 345 5.28 -3.74 5.62
C TRP A 345 6.25 -4.85 5.24
N SER A 346 6.65 -5.68 6.21
CA SER A 346 7.46 -6.86 5.89
C SER A 346 6.64 -7.90 5.13
N SER A 347 7.29 -8.73 4.31
CA SER A 347 6.69 -10.01 3.95
C SER A 347 6.37 -10.83 5.21
N PRO A 348 5.34 -11.69 5.18
CA PRO A 348 5.02 -12.53 6.32
C PRO A 348 6.09 -13.59 6.59
N ILE A 349 6.25 -13.96 7.86
CA ILE A 349 6.84 -15.22 8.28
C ILE A 349 5.69 -16.19 8.58
N TYR A 350 5.71 -17.34 7.91
CA TYR A 350 4.72 -18.40 8.07
C TYR A 350 5.22 -19.41 9.09
N VAL A 351 4.46 -19.61 10.16
CA VAL A 351 4.79 -20.55 11.23
C VAL A 351 3.77 -21.68 11.23
N ASP A 352 4.15 -22.82 10.65
CA ASP A 352 3.34 -24.03 10.62
C ASP A 352 3.49 -24.78 11.95
N TYR A 353 2.38 -25.14 12.60
CA TYR A 353 2.38 -25.83 13.88
C TYR A 353 2.70 -27.31 13.72
N SER A 354 3.71 -27.78 14.47
CA SER A 354 4.04 -29.20 14.61
C SER A 354 3.59 -29.74 15.96
N SER A 355 2.91 -30.89 15.93
CA SER A 355 2.62 -31.67 17.12
C SER A 355 3.79 -32.53 17.60
N TYR A 356 4.78 -32.80 16.73
CA TYR A 356 5.97 -33.61 17.01
C TYR A 356 7.06 -32.77 17.64
#